data_AF-A0A377HWW5-F1
#
_entry.id   AF-A0A377HWW5-F1
#
_cell.length_a   1.000
_cell.length_b   1.000
_cell.length_c   1.000
_cell.angle_alpha   90.00
_cell.angle_beta   90.00
_cell.angle_gamma   90.00
#
_symmetry.space_group_name_H-M   'P 1'
#
loop_
_entity.id
_entity.type
_entity.pdbx_description
1 polymer ?
#
loop_
_entity_poly.entity_id
_entity_poly.type
_entity_poly.pdbx_seq_one_letter_code
_entity_poly.pdbx_strand_id
1 'polypeptide(L)'
;MLSTLASIYVDIISPLGARIQVQGFPLYLQQLSIQNRIRACLLAGIRSAVLWRQMGGTKWQFLFSRRKLIATAQQIYSSLAFS
;
A
#
# COMPACT_ATOMS: atom_id res chain seq x y z
N MET A 1 18.48 -1.41 0.40
CA MET A 1 17.32 -1.25 1.31
C MET A 1 16.00 -1.66 0.66
N LEU A 2 15.59 -1.07 -0.48
CA LEU A 2 14.36 -1.48 -1.18
C LEU A 2 14.35 -2.96 -1.61
N SER A 3 15.50 -3.49 -2.03
CA SER A 3 15.68 -4.92 -2.36
C SER A 3 15.37 -5.85 -1.17
N THR A 4 15.75 -5.47 0.05
CA THR A 4 15.48 -6.24 1.27
C THR A 4 13.98 -6.28 1.57
N LEU A 5 13.30 -5.13 1.50
CA LEU A 5 11.84 -5.05 1.66
C LEU A 5 11.11 -5.85 0.57
N ALA A 6 11.59 -5.77 -0.67
CA ALA A 6 11.06 -6.54 -1.79
C ALA A 6 11.23 -8.05 -1.57
N SER A 7 12.36 -8.50 -1.02
CA SER A 7 12.63 -9.90 -0.72
C SER A 7 11.65 -10.40 0.34
N ILE A 8 11.46 -9.65 1.44
CA ILE A 8 10.47 -9.98 2.48
C ILE A 8 9.06 -10.14 1.88
N TYR A 9 8.65 -9.24 0.98
CA TYR A 9 7.37 -9.37 0.28
C TYR A 9 7.29 -10.66 -0.53
N VAL A 10 8.33 -10.99 -1.29
CA VAL A 10 8.37 -12.19 -2.14
C VAL A 10 8.34 -13.46 -1.30
N ASP A 11 9.12 -13.50 -0.22
CA ASP A 11 9.33 -14.70 0.58
C ASP A 11 8.15 -14.99 1.51
N ILE A 12 7.56 -13.94 2.11
CA ILE A 12 6.56 -14.11 3.17
C ILE A 12 5.15 -13.83 2.69
N ILE A 13 4.96 -12.80 1.86
CA ILE A 13 3.61 -12.31 1.54
C ILE A 13 3.09 -12.90 0.23
N SER A 14 3.90 -12.86 -0.82
CA SER A 14 3.49 -13.30 -2.16
C SER A 14 2.99 -14.75 -2.23
N PRO A 15 3.43 -15.71 -1.38
CA PRO A 15 2.93 -17.08 -1.40
C PRO A 15 1.56 -17.27 -0.73
N LEU A 16 1.09 -16.31 0.07
CA LEU A 16 -0.11 -16.47 0.91
C LEU A 16 -1.43 -16.38 0.12
N GLY A 17 -1.38 -16.02 -1.16
CA GLY A 17 -2.59 -15.86 -1.96
C GLY A 17 -2.30 -15.59 -3.43
N ALA A 18 -3.33 -15.18 -4.16
CA ALA A 18 -3.22 -14.83 -5.56
C ALA A 18 -2.24 -13.65 -5.76
N ARG A 19 -1.35 -13.78 -6.73
CA ARG A 19 -0.38 -12.73 -7.06
C ARG A 19 -1.09 -11.49 -7.58
N ILE A 20 -0.75 -10.33 -7.02
CA ILE A 20 -1.23 -9.04 -7.49
C ILE A 20 -0.66 -8.78 -8.88
N GLN A 21 -1.55 -8.60 -9.86
CA GLN A 21 -1.17 -8.31 -11.24
C GLN A 21 -0.82 -6.82 -11.37
N VAL A 22 0.44 -6.54 -11.71
CA VAL A 22 0.92 -5.18 -11.94
C VAL A 22 1.03 -4.96 -13.43
N GLN A 23 0.22 -4.03 -13.95
CA GLN A 23 0.15 -3.73 -15.37
C GLN A 23 0.86 -2.41 -15.67
N GLY A 24 1.50 -2.34 -16.84
CA GLY A 24 2.25 -1.18 -17.29
C GLY A 24 3.14 -1.51 -18.49
N PHE A 25 3.97 -0.56 -18.88
CA PHE A 25 4.92 -0.75 -19.98
C PHE A 25 5.97 -1.82 -19.63
N PRO A 26 6.11 -2.90 -20.42
CA PRO A 26 6.99 -4.03 -20.11
C PRO A 26 8.46 -3.63 -19.93
N LEU A 27 8.93 -2.66 -20.72
CA LEU A 27 10.31 -2.16 -20.66
C LEU A 27 10.70 -1.69 -19.25
N TYR A 28 9.78 -1.04 -18.54
CA TYR A 28 10.02 -0.59 -17.17
C TYR A 28 9.82 -1.72 -16.15
N LEU A 29 8.81 -2.59 -16.36
CA LEU A 29 8.53 -3.69 -15.42
C LEU A 29 9.62 -4.76 -15.39
N GLN A 30 10.41 -4.88 -16.46
CA GLN A 30 11.59 -5.76 -16.48
C GLN A 30 12.74 -5.22 -15.61
N GLN A 31 12.83 -3.92 -15.36
CA GLN A 31 13.91 -3.33 -14.58
C GLN A 31 13.85 -3.75 -13.11
N LEU A 32 14.93 -4.35 -12.59
CA LEU A 32 14.99 -4.87 -11.23
C LEU A 32 14.73 -3.80 -10.15
N SER A 33 15.22 -2.58 -10.37
CA SER A 33 14.99 -1.45 -9.47
C SER A 33 13.51 -1.11 -9.33
N ILE A 34 12.77 -1.14 -10.44
CA ILE A 34 11.33 -0.90 -10.48
C ILE A 34 10.57 -2.06 -9.82
N GLN A 35 10.93 -3.30 -10.12
CA GLN A 35 10.33 -4.47 -9.45
C GLN A 35 10.50 -4.42 -7.93
N ASN A 36 11.69 -4.07 -7.45
CA ASN A 36 11.96 -3.92 -6.01
C ASN A 36 11.12 -2.80 -5.40
N ARG A 37 10.99 -1.66 -6.09
CA ARG A 37 10.17 -0.53 -5.62
C ARG A 37 8.69 -0.90 -5.54
N ILE A 38 8.18 -1.63 -6.53
CA ILE A 38 6.80 -2.14 -6.56
C ILE A 38 6.56 -3.06 -5.36
N ARG A 39 7.40 -4.09 -5.18
CA ARG A 39 7.24 -5.07 -4.09
C ARG A 39 7.36 -4.43 -2.71
N ALA A 40 8.31 -3.52 -2.53
CA ALA A 40 8.43 -2.76 -1.28
C ALA A 40 7.20 -1.88 -1.00
N CYS A 41 6.61 -1.27 -2.04
CA CYS A 41 5.36 -0.51 -1.91
C CYS A 41 4.18 -1.41 -1.54
N LEU A 42 4.07 -2.61 -2.13
CA LEU A 42 3.04 -3.58 -1.77
C LEU A 42 3.18 -4.03 -0.31
N LEU A 43 4.40 -4.27 0.18
CA LEU A 43 4.66 -4.56 1.59
C LEU A 43 4.21 -3.41 2.50
N ALA A 44 4.53 -2.16 2.14
CA ALA A 44 4.08 -0.98 2.88
C ALA A 44 2.56 -0.88 2.92
N GLY A 45 1.87 -1.14 1.80
CA GLY A 45 0.40 -1.18 1.75
C GLY A 45 -0.20 -2.21 2.71
N ILE A 46 0.39 -3.40 2.78
CA ILE A 46 -0.03 -4.45 3.73
C ILE A 46 0.21 -4.01 5.17
N ARG A 47 1.36 -3.41 5.46
CA ARG A 47 1.65 -2.87 6.80
C ARG A 47 0.63 -1.82 7.22
N SER A 48 0.21 -0.96 6.30
CA SER A 48 -0.86 0.03 6.52
C SER A 48 -2.22 -0.64 6.74
N ALA A 49 -2.54 -1.71 6.01
CA ALA A 49 -3.76 -2.49 6.24
C ALA A 49 -3.77 -3.21 7.60
N VAL A 50 -2.61 -3.73 8.04
CA VAL A 50 -2.45 -4.28 9.39
C VAL A 50 -2.64 -3.18 10.44
N LEU A 51 -2.04 -2.00 10.25
CA LEU A 51 -2.22 -0.86 11.16
C LEU A 51 -3.69 -0.45 11.25
N TRP A 52 -4.40 -0.39 10.12
CA TRP A 52 -5.83 -0.11 10.09
C TRP A 52 -6.60 -1.07 11.01
N ARG A 53 -6.38 -2.38 10.86
CA ARG A 53 -7.03 -3.39 11.71
C ARG A 53 -6.61 -3.28 13.18
N GLN A 54 -5.35 -2.99 13.46
CA GLN A 54 -4.83 -2.78 14.83
C GLN A 54 -5.52 -1.61 15.52
N MET A 55 -5.88 -0.56 14.79
CA MET A 55 -6.60 0.61 15.30
C MET A 55 -8.13 0.41 15.33
N GLY A 56 -8.62 -0.84 15.24
CA GLY A 56 -10.05 -1.16 15.23
C GLY A 56 -10.73 -1.00 13.86
N GLY A 57 -9.94 -0.83 12.81
CA GLY A 57 -10.39 -0.70 11.43
C GLY A 57 -11.08 -1.96 10.90
N THR A 58 -12.23 -1.79 10.23
CA THR A 58 -13.02 -2.85 9.61
C THR A 58 -13.28 -2.55 8.13
N LYS A 59 -13.65 -3.57 7.35
CA LYS A 59 -14.04 -3.38 5.94
C LYS A 59 -15.29 -2.50 5.81
N TRP A 60 -16.23 -2.64 6.76
CA TRP A 60 -17.50 -1.91 6.76
C TRP A 60 -17.33 -0.41 7.00
N GLN A 61 -16.31 0.01 7.75
CA GLN A 61 -16.02 1.43 7.94
C GLN A 61 -15.68 2.14 6.62
N PHE A 62 -15.04 1.47 5.65
CA PHE A 62 -14.83 2.08 4.32
C PHE A 62 -16.15 2.31 3.57
N LEU A 63 -17.10 1.39 3.69
CA LEU A 63 -18.39 1.48 3.00
C LEU A 63 -19.30 2.52 3.66
N PHE A 64 -19.43 2.51 4.99
CA PHE A 64 -20.37 3.37 5.72
C PHE A 64 -19.78 4.72 6.16
N SER A 65 -18.46 4.83 6.35
CA SER A 65 -17.81 6.06 6.81
C SER A 65 -17.02 6.79 5.71
N ARG A 66 -17.28 6.48 4.43
CA ARG A 66 -16.57 7.07 3.28
C ARG A 66 -16.51 8.59 3.32
N ARG A 67 -17.63 9.26 3.60
CA ARG A 67 -17.69 10.74 3.68
C ARG A 67 -16.78 11.30 4.77
N LYS A 68 -16.82 10.69 5.96
CA LYS A 68 -15.98 11.09 7.10
C LYS A 68 -14.49 10.91 6.78
N LEU A 69 -14.12 9.77 6.19
CA LEU A 69 -12.74 9.48 5.80
C LEU A 69 -12.20 10.50 4.79
N ILE A 70 -13.00 10.87 3.77
CA ILE A 70 -12.62 11.88 2.78
C ILE A 70 -12.47 13.26 3.43
N ALA A 71 -13.41 13.67 4.27
CA ALA A 71 -13.35 14.96 4.95
C ALA A 71 -12.11 15.08 5.84
N THR A 72 -11.79 14.03 6.61
CA THR A 72 -10.56 14.01 7.43
C THR A 72 -9.30 14.02 6.56
N ALA A 73 -9.27 13.28 5.45
CA ALA A 73 -8.11 13.30 4.55
C ALA A 73 -7.90 14.69 3.93
N GLN A 74 -8.97 15.38 3.52
CA GLN A 74 -8.92 16.76 3.02
C GLN A 74 -8.43 17.73 4.10
N GLN A 75 -8.93 17.61 5.33
CA GLN A 75 -8.50 18.45 6.45
C GLN A 75 -6.99 18.29 6.71
N ILE A 76 -6.50 17.05 6.76
CA ILE A 76 -5.06 16.77 6.93
C ILE A 76 -4.26 17.37 5.76
N TYR A 77 -4.69 17.15 4.52
CA TYR A 77 -4.03 17.71 3.34
C TYR A 77 -3.95 19.24 3.38
N SER A 78 -5.06 19.91 3.71
CA SER A 78 -5.08 21.37 3.86
C SER A 78 -4.13 21.82 4.98
N SER A 79 -4.09 21.14 6.13
CA SER A 79 -3.16 21.52 7.22
C SER A 79 -1.68 21.46 6.81
N LEU A 80 -1.32 20.53 5.92
CA LEU A 80 0.03 20.39 5.38
C LEU A 80 0.36 21.42 4.29
N ALA A 81 -0.66 21.90 3.56
CA ALA A 81 -0.49 22.87 2.49
C ALA A 81 -0.32 24.32 2.99
N PHE A 82 -0.69 24.59 4.24
CA PHE A 82 -0.57 25.90 4.89
C PHE A 82 0.52 25.94 5.98
N SER A 83 1.38 24.92 6.06
CA SER A 83 2.62 24.89 6.87
C SER A 83 3.85 24.97 5.99
#